data_AF-A0A453C4H5-F1
#
_entry.id   AF-A0A453C4H5-F1
#
_cell.length_a   1.000
_cell.length_b   1.000
_cell.length_c   1.000
_cell.angle_alpha   90.00
_cell.angle_beta   90.00
_cell.angle_gamma   90.00
#
_symmetry.space_group_name_H-M   'P 1'
#
loop_
_entity.id
_entity.type
_entity.pdbx_description
1 polymer ?
#
loop_
_entity_poly.entity_id
_entity_poly.type
_entity_poly.pdbx_seq_one_letter_code
_entity_poly.pdbx_strand_id
1 'polypeptide(L)'
;DGEGMRKVALARDGKSGRALELWANQPAMQLYTGNFLNHTKGKGGKLYEQYDGFCLETQAYPDAVNHPEFPSVTVRPGQVYKHDMLYKFSF
;
A
#
# COMPACT_ATOMS: atom_id res chain seq x y z
N ASP A 1 -3.45 18.59 0.21
CA ASP A 1 -4.85 18.32 -0.20
C ASP A 1 -5.07 16.83 -0.39
N GLY A 2 -4.21 16.15 -1.17
CA GLY A 2 -4.32 14.70 -1.39
C GLY A 2 -5.53 14.30 -2.26
N GLU A 3 -6.30 15.29 -2.74
CA GLU A 3 -7.45 15.06 -3.59
C GLU A 3 -7.00 14.61 -4.99
N GLY A 4 -7.50 13.44 -5.38
CA GLY A 4 -7.29 12.89 -6.72
C GLY A 4 -6.27 11.75 -6.79
N MET A 5 -6.41 10.98 -7.86
CA MET A 5 -5.53 9.87 -8.18
C MET A 5 -4.13 10.38 -8.54
N ARG A 6 -3.10 9.87 -7.87
CA ARG A 6 -1.70 10.21 -8.15
C ARG A 6 -0.80 9.00 -7.98
N LYS A 7 0.36 9.01 -8.62
CA LYS A 7 1.39 7.98 -8.44
C LYS A 7 1.98 8.11 -7.04
N VAL A 8 1.80 7.08 -6.22
CA VAL A 8 2.28 7.04 -4.83
C VAL A 8 3.50 6.14 -4.66
N ALA A 9 3.72 5.19 -5.57
CA ALA A 9 4.92 4.36 -5.56
C ALA A 9 5.31 3.88 -6.97
N LEU A 10 6.60 3.57 -7.13
CA LEU A 10 7.16 2.83 -8.26
C LEU A 10 8.14 1.79 -7.70
N ALA A 11 7.90 0.51 -8.01
CA ALA A 11 8.82 -0.58 -7.75
C ALA A 11 9.32 -1.14 -9.09
N ARG A 12 10.62 -1.42 -9.18
CA ARG A 12 11.26 -2.03 -10.36
C ARG A 12 12.16 -3.17 -9.92
N ASP A 13 12.04 -4.32 -10.58
CA ASP A 13 12.99 -5.41 -10.46
C ASP A 13 13.97 -5.35 -11.64
N GLY A 14 15.23 -5.02 -11.36
CA GLY A 14 16.27 -4.93 -12.38
C GLY A 14 16.56 -6.26 -13.09
N LYS A 15 16.29 -7.41 -12.46
CA LYS A 15 16.57 -8.72 -13.04
C LYS A 15 15.54 -9.13 -14.09
N SER A 16 14.26 -8.96 -13.79
CA SER A 16 13.19 -9.33 -14.74
C SER A 16 12.71 -8.19 -15.63
N GLY A 17 13.13 -6.95 -15.35
CA GLY A 17 12.63 -5.73 -15.98
C GLY A 17 11.25 -5.31 -15.47
N ARG A 18 10.51 -6.17 -14.78
CA ARG A 18 9.15 -5.86 -14.32
C ARG A 18 9.11 -4.60 -13.47
N ALA A 19 8.10 -3.78 -13.73
CA ALA A 19 7.82 -2.56 -12.98
C ALA A 19 6.36 -2.54 -12.53
N LEU A 20 6.14 -2.01 -11.33
CA LEU A 20 4.83 -1.74 -10.76
C LEU A 20 4.75 -0.26 -10.36
N GLU A 21 3.81 0.47 -10.94
CA GLU A 21 3.36 1.76 -10.40
C GLU A 21 2.10 1.55 -9.57
N LEU A 22 2.06 2.13 -8.38
CA LEU A 22 0.84 2.24 -7.58
C LEU A 22 0.32 3.67 -7.65
N TRP A 23 -0.93 3.81 -8.05
CA TRP A 23 -1.65 5.07 -8.04
C TRP A 23 -2.80 4.99 -7.04
N ALA A 24 -3.02 6.04 -6.27
CA ALA A 24 -4.10 6.07 -5.28
C ALA A 24 -4.53 7.50 -4.94
N ASN A 25 -5.70 7.61 -4.29
CA ASN A 25 -6.24 8.87 -3.79
C ASN A 25 -6.08 9.06 -2.26
N GLN A 26 -5.57 8.07 -1.54
CA GLN A 26 -5.40 8.17 -0.08
C GLN A 26 -4.27 9.12 0.32
N PRO A 27 -4.32 9.73 1.52
CA PRO A 27 -3.30 10.69 1.95
C PRO A 27 -1.94 10.03 2.25
N ALA A 28 -1.90 8.75 2.62
CA ALA A 28 -0.68 8.03 2.98
C ALA A 28 -0.55 6.68 2.25
N MET A 29 0.68 6.15 2.27
CA MET A 29 0.98 4.78 1.84
C MET A 29 2.05 4.19 2.75
N GLN A 30 1.75 3.05 3.37
CA GLN A 30 2.70 2.32 4.21
C GLN A 30 3.54 1.39 3.34
N LEU A 31 4.86 1.49 3.48
CA LEU A 31 5.80 0.49 3.00
C LEU A 31 6.14 -0.47 4.14
N TYR A 32 5.79 -1.74 3.97
CA TYR A 32 6.26 -2.83 4.83
C TYR A 32 7.14 -3.77 4.02
N THR A 33 8.39 -3.94 4.44
CA THR A 33 9.40 -4.70 3.69
C THR A 33 9.43 -6.19 4.03
N GLY A 34 8.39 -6.76 4.64
CA GLY A 34 8.37 -8.19 4.95
C GLY A 34 9.24 -8.60 6.14
N ASN A 35 9.43 -7.70 7.10
CA ASN A 35 10.39 -7.86 8.20
C ASN A 35 10.12 -9.04 9.13
N PHE A 36 8.86 -9.45 9.27
CA PHE A 36 8.43 -10.50 10.19
C PHE A 36 8.03 -11.81 9.48
N LEU A 37 8.31 -11.92 8.18
CA LEU A 37 8.21 -13.22 7.51
C LEU A 37 9.22 -14.18 8.14
N ASN A 38 8.74 -15.35 8.56
CA ASN A 38 9.52 -16.32 9.29
C ASN A 38 9.14 -17.73 8.80
N HIS A 39 9.95 -18.28 7.89
CA HIS A 39 9.80 -19.63 7.34
C HIS A 39 8.36 -20.01 6.94
N THR A 40 7.62 -19.07 6.34
CA THR A 40 6.21 -19.27 6.02
C THR A 40 6.09 -20.12 4.77
N LYS A 41 5.37 -21.26 4.84
CA LYS A 41 5.15 -22.12 3.67
C LYS A 41 4.29 -21.42 2.62
N GLY A 42 4.89 -21.15 1.47
CA GLY A 42 4.30 -20.48 0.33
C GLY A 42 3.90 -21.40 -0.83
N LYS A 43 3.52 -20.78 -1.95
CA LYS A 43 3.17 -21.48 -3.19
C LYS A 43 4.40 -22.16 -3.82
N GLY A 44 4.18 -23.30 -4.48
CA GLY A 44 5.24 -24.03 -5.20
C GLY A 44 6.33 -24.59 -4.27
N GLY A 45 6.05 -24.76 -2.99
CA GLY A 45 7.02 -25.26 -2.01
C GLY A 45 8.06 -24.21 -1.56
N LYS A 46 7.97 -22.96 -2.03
CA LYS A 46 8.85 -21.89 -1.53
C LYS A 46 8.53 -21.60 -0.06
N LEU A 47 9.57 -21.49 0.76
CA LEU A 47 9.48 -20.86 2.08
C LEU A 47 9.70 -19.35 1.88
N TYR A 48 8.80 -18.55 2.44
CA TYR A 48 8.94 -17.10 2.47
C TYR A 48 9.73 -16.69 3.71
N GLU A 49 10.89 -16.12 3.46
CA GLU A 49 11.84 -15.63 4.45
C GLU A 49 11.66 -14.12 4.68
N GLN A 50 12.34 -13.60 5.70
CA GLN A 50 12.44 -12.16 5.93
C GLN A 50 12.87 -11.44 4.63
N TYR A 51 12.11 -10.41 4.25
CA TYR A 51 12.32 -9.60 3.04
C TYR A 51 12.03 -10.28 1.69
N ASP A 52 11.41 -11.47 1.65
CA ASP A 52 11.01 -12.12 0.39
C ASP A 52 9.86 -11.40 -0.36
N GLY A 53 9.28 -10.36 0.24
CA GLY A 53 8.23 -9.56 -0.34
C GLY A 53 8.07 -8.22 0.39
N PHE A 54 7.27 -7.34 -0.20
CA PHE A 54 6.92 -6.05 0.38
C PHE A 54 5.44 -5.74 0.14
N CYS A 55 4.89 -4.85 0.96
CA CYS A 55 3.54 -4.30 0.83
C CYS A 55 3.62 -2.81 0.52
N LEU A 56 2.65 -2.33 -0.27
CA LEU A 56 2.39 -0.91 -0.52
C LEU A 56 0.94 -0.64 -0.17
N GLU A 57 0.68 -0.23 1.07
CA GLU A 57 -0.67 -0.18 1.64
C GLU A 57 -1.18 1.27 1.61
N THR A 58 -2.06 1.62 0.67
CA THR A 58 -2.64 2.96 0.58
C THR A 58 -3.68 3.14 1.67
N GLN A 59 -3.60 4.24 2.44
CA GLN A 59 -4.44 4.41 3.62
C GLN A 59 -4.49 5.86 4.13
N ALA A 60 -5.35 6.09 5.12
CA ALA A 60 -5.23 7.24 6.00
C ALA A 60 -3.96 7.14 6.88
N TYR A 61 -3.60 8.20 7.60
CA TYR A 61 -2.46 8.11 8.51
C TYR A 61 -2.73 7.08 9.62
N PRO A 62 -1.71 6.28 10.02
CA PRO A 62 -1.81 5.44 11.20
C PRO A 62 -2.23 6.28 12.41
N ASP A 63 -3.10 5.72 13.25
CA ASP A 63 -3.62 6.35 14.47
C ASP A 63 -4.46 7.63 14.26
N ALA A 64 -4.90 7.94 13.03
CA ALA A 64 -5.64 9.18 12.73
C ALA A 64 -6.92 9.41 13.55
N VAL A 65 -7.53 8.37 14.11
CA VAL A 65 -8.70 8.53 14.99
C VAL A 65 -8.37 9.26 16.30
N ASN A 66 -7.12 9.17 16.77
CA ASN A 66 -6.63 9.79 18.00
C ASN A 66 -5.89 11.12 17.74
N HIS A 67 -5.68 11.48 16.48
CA HIS A 67 -4.93 12.66 16.04
C HIS A 67 -5.86 13.62 15.27
N PRO A 68 -6.56 14.55 15.95
CA PRO A 68 -7.55 15.44 15.32
C PRO A 68 -6.96 16.41 14.29
N GLU A 69 -5.64 16.60 14.27
CA GLU A 69 -4.90 17.35 13.26
C GLU A 69 -4.77 16.60 11.91
N PHE A 70 -5.01 15.29 11.89
CA PHE A 70 -5.02 14.49 10.67
C PHE A 70 -6.37 14.55 9.95
N PRO A 71 -6.41 14.29 8.62
CA PRO A 71 -7.68 14.14 7.91
C PRO A 71 -8.58 13.11 8.60
N SER A 72 -9.83 13.49 8.84
CA SER A 72 -10.77 12.63 9.56
C SER A 72 -10.98 11.30 8.82
N VAL A 73 -10.99 10.21 9.58
CA VAL A 73 -11.27 8.84 9.11
C VAL A 73 -12.68 8.37 9.46
N THR A 74 -13.47 9.21 10.13
CA THR A 74 -14.81 8.87 10.61
C THR A 74 -15.84 9.05 9.51
N VAL A 75 -16.54 7.97 9.16
CA VAL A 75 -17.70 7.99 8.26
C VAL A 75 -18.98 8.04 9.10
N ARG A 76 -19.81 9.06 8.90
CA ARG A 76 -21.08 9.26 9.62
C ARG A 76 -22.26 8.67 8.82
N PRO A 77 -23.41 8.42 9.45
CA PRO A 77 -24.62 7.99 8.73
C PRO A 77 -24.93 8.90 7.54
N GLY A 78 -25.19 8.30 6.38
CA GLY A 78 -25.44 8.99 5.12
C GLY A 78 -24.20 9.41 4.32
N GLN A 79 -22.99 9.27 4.86
CA GLN A 79 -21.75 9.51 4.12
C GLN A 79 -21.28 8.25 3.38
N VAL A 80 -20.66 8.45 2.22
CA VAL A 80 -20.03 7.39 1.44
C VAL A 80 -18.51 7.49 1.58
N TYR A 81 -17.89 6.41 2.03
CA TYR A 81 -16.44 6.25 1.93
C TYR A 81 -16.06 5.78 0.53
N LYS A 82 -15.08 6.45 -0.09
CA LYS A 82 -14.53 6.04 -1.38
C LYS A 82 -13.02 6.12 -1.36
N HIS A 83 -12.38 5.02 -1.76
CA HIS A 83 -10.93 4.89 -1.87
C HIS A 83 -10.64 4.17 -3.18
N ASP A 84 -9.92 4.85 -4.06
CA ASP A 84 -9.56 4.36 -5.37
C ASP A 84 -8.05 4.04 -5.40
N MET A 85 -7.70 2.88 -5.95
CA MET A 85 -6.32 2.44 -6.15
C MET A 85 -6.16 1.76 -7.52
N LEU A 86 -4.99 1.90 -8.14
CA LEU A 86 -4.64 1.30 -9.42
C LEU A 86 -3.21 0.77 -9.39
N TYR A 87 -3.07 -0.54 -9.64
CA TYR A 87 -1.80 -1.19 -9.92
C TYR A 87 -1.54 -1.21 -11.42
N LYS A 88 -0.50 -0.52 -11.87
CA LYS A 88 -0.08 -0.49 -13.27
C LYS A 88 1.22 -1.26 -13.44
N PHE A 89 1.12 -2.44 -14.06
CA PHE A 89 2.28 -3.27 -14.39
C PHE A 89 2.86 -2.89 -15.75
N SER A 90 4.20 -2.97 -15.85
CA SER A 90 4.97 -2.73 -17.06
C SER A 90 6.31 -3.49 -16.99
N PHE A 91 7.16 -3.29 -18.01
CA PHE A 91 8.54 -3.79 -18.07
C PHE A 91 9.51 -2.61 -18.23
#